data_AF-A0AAF1AAE5-F1
#
_entry.id   AF-A0AAF1AAE5-F1
#
_cell.length_a   1.000
_cell.length_b   1.000
_cell.length_c   1.000
_cell.angle_alpha   90.00
_cell.angle_beta   90.00
_cell.angle_gamma   90.00
#
_symmetry.space_group_name_H-M   'P 1'
#
loop_
_entity.id
_entity.type
_entity.pdbx_description
1 polymer ?
#
loop_
_entity_poly.entity_id
_entity_poly.type
_entity_poly.pdbx_seq_one_letter_code
_entity_poly.pdbx_strand_id
1 'polypeptide(L)' 'MSTADTGTKSIGVALPDSATTSTALWLTSTTVLALIAYYFLGYDQGAVSVFGSDTHVHEFLHDARHLLGFPCH' A
#
# COMPACT_ATOMS: atom_id res chain seq x y z
N MET A 1 -24.30 52.18 -30.80
CA MET A 1 -24.49 51.75 -29.40
C MET A 1 -24.06 50.29 -29.34
N SER A 2 -22.81 50.01 -28.97
CA SER A 2 -22.23 48.67 -28.98
C SER A 2 -22.41 48.05 -27.59
N THR A 3 -23.23 47.01 -27.48
CA THR A 3 -23.43 46.29 -26.22
C THR A 3 -22.33 45.23 -26.09
N ALA A 4 -21.35 45.49 -25.23
CA ALA A 4 -20.29 44.56 -24.90
C ALA A 4 -20.87 43.36 -24.13
N ASP A 5 -20.80 42.18 -24.75
CA ASP A 5 -21.07 40.90 -24.09
C ASP A 5 -19.94 40.61 -23.10
N THR A 6 -20.25 40.74 -21.80
CA THR A 6 -19.30 40.46 -20.72
C THR A 6 -19.43 39.00 -20.34
N GLY A 7 -18.76 38.13 -21.09
CA GLY A 7 -18.70 36.70 -20.82
C GLY A 7 -18.04 36.41 -19.46
N THR A 8 -18.84 36.07 -18.46
CA THR A 8 -18.36 35.57 -17.17
C THR A 8 -17.73 34.20 -17.38
N LYS A 9 -16.39 34.13 -17.32
CA LYS A 9 -15.67 32.86 -17.42
C LYS A 9 -15.83 32.09 -16.10
N SER A 10 -16.78 31.15 -16.09
CA SER A 10 -16.94 30.17 -15.02
C SER A 10 -15.63 29.38 -14.83
N ILE A 11 -15.01 29.51 -13.66
CA ILE A 11 -13.92 28.63 -13.24
C ILE A 11 -14.57 27.37 -12.67
N GLY A 12 -14.85 26.40 -13.55
CA GLY A 12 -15.38 25.11 -13.16
C GLY A 12 -14.25 24.23 -12.61
N VAL A 13 -14.40 23.75 -11.37
CA VAL A 13 -13.56 22.66 -10.85
C VAL A 13 -13.97 21.38 -11.60
N ALA A 14 -13.07 20.85 -12.42
CA ALA A 14 -13.29 19.59 -13.10
C ALA A 14 -13.28 18.45 -12.06
N LEU A 15 -14.40 17.73 -11.95
CA LEU A 15 -14.50 16.53 -11.14
C LEU A 15 -13.83 15.37 -11.89
N PRO A 16 -13.16 14.44 -11.17
CA PRO A 16 -12.56 13.28 -11.79
C PRO A 16 -13.64 12.43 -12.47
N ASP A 17 -13.35 11.98 -13.69
CA ASP A 17 -14.21 11.03 -14.37
C ASP A 17 -14.15 9.65 -13.71
N SER A 18 -15.05 8.76 -14.12
CA SER A 18 -15.14 7.40 -13.58
C SER A 18 -13.89 6.57 -13.87
N ALA A 19 -13.20 6.81 -14.98
CA ALA A 19 -11.96 6.12 -15.34
C ALA A 19 -10.81 6.51 -14.39
N THR A 20 -10.67 7.80 -14.10
CA THR A 20 -9.68 8.35 -13.16
C THR A 20 -9.95 7.84 -11.76
N THR A 21 -11.21 7.87 -11.31
CA THR A 21 -11.60 7.39 -9.99
C THR A 21 -11.37 5.88 -9.85
N SER A 22 -11.74 5.08 -10.87
CA SER A 22 -11.51 3.63 -10.89
C SER A 22 -10.02 3.30 -10.84
N THR A 23 -9.20 4.00 -11.64
CA THR A 23 -7.74 3.81 -11.65
C THR A 23 -7.14 4.16 -10.29
N ALA A 24 -7.53 5.29 -9.70
CA ALA A 24 -7.08 5.69 -8.37
C ALA A 24 -7.45 4.66 -7.30
N LEU A 25 -8.68 4.12 -7.34
CA LEU A 25 -9.11 3.06 -6.43
C LEU A 25 -8.29 1.79 -6.60
N TRP A 26 -8.02 1.38 -7.84
CA TRP A 26 -7.25 0.17 -8.14
C TRP A 26 -5.80 0.27 -7.67
N LEU A 27 -5.14 1.40 -7.97
CA LEU A 27 -3.78 1.68 -7.52
C LEU A 27 -3.71 1.74 -6.00
N THR A 28 -4.61 2.50 -5.37
CA THR A 28 -4.64 2.64 -3.90
C THR A 28 -4.86 1.29 -3.23
N SER A 29 -5.83 0.50 -3.71
CA SER A 29 -6.12 -0.83 -3.15
C SER A 29 -4.92 -1.76 -3.29
N THR A 30 -4.27 -1.75 -4.45
CA THR A 30 -3.08 -2.59 -4.70
C THR A 30 -1.91 -2.16 -3.83
N THR A 31 -1.66 -0.86 -3.69
CA THR A 31 -0.61 -0.34 -2.80
C THR A 31 -0.87 -0.73 -1.35
N VAL A 32 -2.10 -0.59 -0.86
CA VAL A 32 -2.47 -1.00 0.50
C VAL A 32 -2.24 -2.50 0.69
N LEU A 33 -2.67 -3.34 -0.25
CA LEU A 33 -2.43 -4.78 -0.19
C LEU A 33 -0.93 -5.12 -0.18
N ALA A 34 -0.13 -4.44 -1.00
CA ALA A 34 1.32 -4.61 -1.02
C ALA A 34 1.97 -4.20 0.32
N LEU A 35 1.51 -3.10 0.93
CA LEU A 35 1.98 -2.67 2.24
C LEU A 35 1.60 -3.64 3.36
N ILE A 36 0.41 -4.23 3.30
CA ILE A 36 -0.01 -5.29 4.24
C ILE A 36 0.91 -6.51 4.09
N ALA A 37 1.16 -6.97 2.87
CA ALA A 37 2.08 -8.09 2.62
C ALA A 37 3.51 -7.77 3.11
N TYR A 38 4.00 -6.57 2.85
CA TYR A 38 5.30 -6.10 3.32
C TYR A 38 5.38 -6.04 4.85
N TYR A 39 4.31 -5.58 5.50
CA TYR A 39 4.21 -5.58 6.97
C TYR A 39 4.32 -6.99 7.55
N PHE A 40 3.63 -7.98 6.97
CA PHE A 40 3.75 -9.37 7.42
C PHE A 40 5.17 -9.93 7.24
N LEU A 41 5.83 -9.57 6.13
CA LEU A 41 7.23 -9.93 5.89
C LEU A 41 8.15 -9.32 6.96
N GLY A 42 7.96 -8.04 7.29
CA GLY A 42 8.72 -7.38 8.35
C GLY A 42 8.42 -7.94 9.74
N TYR A 43 7.16 -8.28 10.02
CA TYR A 43 6.73 -8.91 11.25
C TYR A 43 7.42 -10.27 11.47
N ASP A 44 7.45 -11.12 10.44
CA ASP A 44 8.11 -12.43 10.50
C ASP A 44 9.63 -12.32 10.70
N GLN A 45 10.26 -11.28 10.16
CA GLN A 45 11.69 -11.03 10.37
C GLN A 45 12.00 -10.27 11.67
N GLY A 46 11.00 -9.99 12.51
CA GLY A 46 11.16 -9.26 13.78
C GLY A 46 11.42 -7.75 13.63
N ALA A 47 11.23 -7.18 12.44
CA ALA A 47 11.36 -5.74 12.21
C ALA A 47 10.23 -4.93 12.88
N VAL A 48 9.09 -5.57 13.18
CA VAL A 48 7.96 -4.98 13.90
C VAL A 48 7.40 -6.00 14.88
N SER A 49 7.27 -5.61 16.15
CA SER A 49 6.74 -6.47 17.22
C SER A 49 5.46 -5.84 17.79
N VAL A 50 4.30 -6.38 17.40
CA VAL A 50 2.99 -5.91 17.87
C VAL A 50 2.51 -6.69 19.11
N PHE A 51 3.00 -7.91 19.30
CA PHE A 51 2.62 -8.78 20.43
C PHE A 51 3.76 -9.04 21.43
N GLY A 52 4.83 -8.24 21.39
CA GLY A 52 6.05 -8.48 22.19
C GLY A 52 7.10 -9.27 21.41
N SER A 53 8.25 -9.54 22.03
CA SER A 53 9.42 -10.16 21.40
C SER A 53 9.22 -11.60 20.90
N ASP A 54 8.01 -12.14 20.93
CA ASP A 54 7.67 -13.50 20.50
C ASP A 54 7.53 -13.62 18.98
N THR A 55 8.60 -14.07 18.34
CA THR A 55 8.65 -14.35 16.91
C THR A 55 8.51 -15.86 16.65
N HIS A 56 7.46 -16.51 17.14
CA HIS A 56 7.29 -17.97 16.99
C HIS A 56 7.31 -18.45 15.53
N VAL A 57 6.81 -17.63 14.59
CA VAL A 57 6.86 -17.95 13.16
C VAL A 57 8.30 -17.85 12.63
N HIS A 58 9.06 -16.84 13.08
CA HIS A 58 10.48 -16.68 12.77
C HIS A 58 11.29 -17.88 13.24
N GLU A 59 11.10 -18.33 14.48
CA GLU A 59 11.81 -19.50 15.03
C GLU A 59 11.41 -20.79 14.32
N PHE A 60 10.12 -20.98 14.03
CA PHE A 60 9.64 -22.12 13.26
C PHE A 60 10.28 -22.18 11.86
N LEU A 61 10.34 -21.06 11.15
CA LEU A 61 10.94 -20.99 9.81
C LEU A 61 12.47 -21.09 9.85
N HIS A 62 13.08 -20.48 10.86
CA HIS A 62 14.51 -20.60 11.14
C HIS A 62 14.89 -22.06 11.41
N ASP A 63 14.10 -22.79 12.20
CA ASP A 63 14.30 -24.22 12.48
C ASP A 63 14.00 -25.10 11.26
N ALA A 64 12.97 -24.77 10.47
CA ALA A 64 12.66 -25.51 9.24
C ALA A 64 13.80 -25.42 8.22
N ARG A 65 14.49 -24.28 8.09
CA ARG A 65 15.65 -24.18 7.19
C ARG A 65 16.83 -25.01 7.71
N HIS A 66 17.01 -25.08 9.03
CA HIS A 66 18.02 -25.93 9.65
C HIS A 66 17.70 -27.41 9.45
N LEU A 67 16.43 -27.79 9.56
CA LEU A 67 15.95 -29.14 9.24
C LEU A 67 16.25 -29.52 7.78
N LEU A 68 16.14 -28.55 6.86
CA LEU A 68 16.48 -28.71 5.45
C LEU A 68 17.99 -28.61 5.16
N GLY A 69 18.83 -28.42 6.20
CA GLY A 69 20.28 -28.39 6.09
C GLY A 69 20.87 -27.06 5.61
N PHE A 70 20.07 -26.00 5.48
CA PHE A 70 20.56 -24.68 5.10
C PHE A 70 21.24 -23.97 6.30
N PRO A 71 22.52 -23.56 6.20
CA PRO A 71 23.27 -22.98 7.31
C PRO A 71 22.84 -21.55 7.65
N CYS A 72 22.83 -21.20 8.95
CA CYS A 72 22.68 -19.82 9.42
C CYS A 72 23.98 -19.05 9.60
N HIS A 73 23.90 -17.71 9.51
CA HIS A 73 24.98 -16.78 9.82
C HIS A 73 24.55 -15.92 11.00
#